data_AF-A0A6V7WHL9-F1
#
_entry.id   AF-A0A6V7WHL9-F1
#
_cell.length_a   1.000
_cell.length_b   1.000
_cell.length_c   1.000
_cell.angle_alpha   90.00
_cell.angle_beta   90.00
_cell.angle_gamma   90.00
#
_symmetry.space_group_name_H-M   'P 1'
#
loop_
_entity.id
_entity.type
_entity.pdbx_description
1 polymer ?
#
loop_
_entity_poly.entity_id
_entity_poly.type
_entity_poly.pdbx_seq_one_letter_code
_entity_poly.pdbx_strand_id
1 'polypeptide(L)'
;MDTTNFLPTFLVLIKKQISMKTCFWLQAYGSILDFNADFCLLFISLDRLLSIVKPTFYLNGLNKKALIYVLLANSCSIFYVLLLGFFAYRDILQQNNIFTFCEPGDIYMDSMKNILLYSLLVPTFISLIVYLISLKLIKVHQMAEQIKFNHEIIKSLLLIVSFTMFGYITIIILLQMVPLLISDLASQYFISHLTVLILAISAIINAPVLYFYSSEYRKAMQKDLPLVKKLAIWISNFK
;
A
#
# COMPACT_ATOMS: atom_id res chain seq x y z
N MET A 1 35.61 8.46 22.39
CA MET A 1 34.62 9.32 21.69
C MET A 1 33.26 8.86 22.18
N ASP A 2 32.69 9.61 23.12
CA ASP A 2 31.45 9.27 23.81
C ASP A 2 30.24 9.39 22.87
N THR A 3 29.65 8.24 22.55
CA THR A 3 28.40 8.11 21.77
C THR A 3 27.15 8.23 22.64
N THR A 4 27.29 8.58 23.92
CA THR A 4 26.21 8.54 24.93
C THR A 4 25.25 9.74 24.90
N ASN A 5 25.55 10.80 24.14
CA ASN A 5 24.80 12.06 24.21
C ASN A 5 23.97 12.42 22.96
N PHE A 6 23.92 11.58 21.91
CA PHE A 6 23.20 11.93 20.69
C PHE A 6 21.78 11.33 20.57
N LEU A 7 21.49 10.27 21.34
CA LEU A 7 20.20 9.56 21.29
C LEU A 7 19.09 10.11 22.22
N PRO A 8 19.36 10.72 23.41
CA PRO A 8 18.28 11.17 24.29
C PRO A 8 17.52 12.38 23.73
N THR A 9 18.16 13.20 22.89
CA THR A 9 17.63 14.50 22.46
C THR A 9 16.59 14.38 21.33
N PHE A 10 16.68 13.33 20.50
CA PHE A 10 15.69 13.09 19.43
C PHE A 10 14.42 12.39 19.96
N LEU A 11 14.56 11.61 21.04
CA LEU A 11 13.46 10.86 21.68
C LEU A 11 12.60 11.70 22.65
N VAL A 12 12.99 12.92 22.97
CA VAL A 12 12.26 13.81 23.91
C VAL A 12 11.22 14.70 23.20
N LEU A 13 11.30 14.88 21.87
CA LEU A 13 10.49 15.89 21.16
C LEU A 13 9.07 15.44 20.73
N ILE A 14 8.68 14.15 20.85
CA ILE A 14 7.34 13.68 20.42
C ILE A 14 6.65 12.77 21.46
N LYS A 15 7.09 12.75 22.73
CA LYS A 15 6.52 11.86 23.76
C LYS A 15 5.20 12.38 24.34
N LYS A 16 4.11 12.30 23.58
CA LYS A 16 2.78 12.20 24.18
C LYS A 16 2.40 10.73 24.20
N GLN A 17 2.55 10.10 25.37
CA GLN A 17 1.96 8.79 25.60
C GLN A 17 0.43 8.90 25.44
N ILE A 18 -0.15 8.01 24.67
CA ILE A 18 -1.59 7.94 24.47
C ILE A 18 -2.13 6.63 25.04
N SER A 19 -3.43 6.60 25.32
CA SER A 19 -4.07 5.37 25.76
C SER A 19 -3.99 4.31 24.65
N MET A 20 -3.85 3.04 25.02
CA MET A 20 -3.86 1.92 24.07
C MET A 20 -5.12 1.92 23.19
N LYS A 21 -6.26 2.37 23.73
CA LYS A 21 -7.52 2.56 22.97
C LYS A 21 -7.41 3.63 21.90
N THR A 22 -6.79 4.78 22.21
CA THR A 22 -6.54 5.83 21.22
C THR A 22 -5.61 5.33 20.12
N CYS A 23 -4.57 4.59 20.52
CA CYS A 23 -3.63 4.01 19.57
C CYS A 23 -4.30 3.01 18.61
N PHE A 24 -5.16 2.15 19.15
CA PHE A 24 -5.98 1.22 18.37
C PHE A 24 -6.74 1.91 17.25
N TRP A 25 -7.48 2.98 17.55
CA TRP A 25 -8.29 3.67 16.53
C TRP A 25 -7.44 4.37 15.46
N LEU A 26 -6.30 4.94 15.83
CA LEU A 26 -5.37 5.55 14.88
C LEU A 26 -4.81 4.51 13.90
N GLN A 27 -4.37 3.37 14.43
CA GLN A 27 -3.82 2.28 13.61
C GLN A 27 -4.89 1.55 12.81
N ALA A 28 -6.08 1.31 13.38
CA ALA A 28 -7.19 0.72 12.66
C ALA A 28 -7.59 1.54 11.43
N TYR A 29 -7.62 2.87 11.57
CA TYR A 29 -7.87 3.75 10.43
C TYR A 29 -6.79 3.62 9.35
N GLY A 30 -5.51 3.65 9.72
CA GLY A 30 -4.40 3.42 8.80
C GLY A 30 -4.50 2.08 8.09
N SER A 31 -4.74 1.00 8.83
CA SER A 31 -4.92 -0.35 8.29
C SER A 31 -6.09 -0.41 7.28
N ILE A 32 -7.21 0.29 7.52
CA ILE A 32 -8.33 0.32 6.56
C ILE A 32 -7.87 0.89 5.23
N LEU A 33 -7.08 1.97 5.25
CA LEU A 33 -6.57 2.61 4.04
C LEU A 33 -5.59 1.70 3.30
N ASP A 34 -4.70 1.01 4.01
CA ASP A 34 -3.74 0.08 3.41
C ASP A 34 -4.45 -1.12 2.75
N PHE A 35 -5.37 -1.78 3.48
CA PHE A 35 -6.19 -2.84 2.89
C PHE A 35 -7.00 -2.34 1.69
N ASN A 36 -7.51 -1.11 1.76
CA ASN A 36 -8.27 -0.52 0.67
C ASN A 36 -7.42 -0.33 -0.59
N ALA A 37 -6.20 0.17 -0.43
CA ALA A 37 -5.26 0.31 -1.53
C ALA A 37 -4.96 -1.05 -2.18
N ASP A 38 -4.70 -2.08 -1.38
CA ASP A 38 -4.36 -3.42 -1.89
C ASP A 38 -5.55 -4.10 -2.58
N PHE A 39 -6.76 -4.01 -2.00
CA PHE A 39 -7.96 -4.52 -2.66
C PHE A 39 -8.30 -3.71 -3.93
N CYS A 40 -8.06 -2.40 -3.95
CA CYS A 40 -8.19 -1.61 -5.16
C CYS A 40 -7.22 -2.09 -6.25
N LEU A 41 -5.94 -2.32 -5.92
CA LEU A 41 -4.97 -2.88 -6.86
C LEU A 41 -5.42 -4.23 -7.42
N LEU A 42 -5.96 -5.10 -6.57
CA LEU A 42 -6.51 -6.39 -6.98
C LEU A 42 -7.68 -6.23 -7.94
N PHE A 43 -8.68 -5.43 -7.60
CA PHE A 43 -9.84 -5.26 -8.48
C PHE A 43 -9.48 -4.53 -9.77
N ILE A 44 -8.56 -3.57 -9.75
CA ILE A 44 -8.03 -2.96 -10.98
C ILE A 44 -7.33 -4.00 -11.84
N SER A 45 -6.54 -4.92 -11.25
CA SER A 45 -5.87 -5.98 -12.01
C SER A 45 -6.88 -6.91 -12.70
N LEU A 46 -7.95 -7.28 -12.00
CA LEU A 46 -9.03 -8.12 -12.53
C LEU A 46 -9.84 -7.39 -13.60
N ASP A 47 -10.12 -6.11 -13.41
CA ASP A 47 -10.79 -5.25 -14.38
C ASP A 47 -10.00 -5.19 -15.70
N ARG A 48 -8.68 -5.00 -15.61
CA ARG A 48 -7.79 -4.99 -16.79
C ARG A 48 -7.73 -6.36 -17.47
N LEU A 49 -7.65 -7.44 -16.72
CA LEU A 49 -7.73 -8.78 -17.29
C LEU A 49 -9.05 -8.99 -18.04
N LEU A 50 -10.18 -8.58 -17.45
CA LEU A 50 -11.50 -8.69 -18.08
C LEU A 50 -11.59 -7.86 -19.37
N SER A 51 -10.98 -6.68 -19.39
CA SER A 51 -10.93 -5.83 -20.59
C SER A 51 -10.19 -6.49 -21.77
N ILE A 52 -9.24 -7.38 -21.49
CA ILE A 52 -8.48 -8.12 -22.51
C ILE A 52 -9.23 -9.38 -22.94
N VAL A 53 -9.76 -10.14 -21.97
CA VAL A 53 -10.40 -11.44 -22.25
C VAL A 53 -11.77 -11.29 -22.90
N LYS A 54 -12.56 -10.27 -22.49
CA LYS A 54 -13.92 -10.04 -23.01
C LYS A 54 -14.18 -8.55 -23.29
N PRO A 55 -13.54 -7.97 -24.32
CA PRO A 55 -13.62 -6.53 -24.60
C PRO A 55 -15.05 -6.03 -24.89
N THR A 56 -15.84 -6.79 -25.65
CA THR A 56 -17.24 -6.41 -25.98
C THR A 56 -18.15 -6.41 -24.75
N PHE A 57 -18.02 -7.41 -23.88
CA PHE A 57 -18.72 -7.44 -22.59
C PHE A 57 -18.24 -6.33 -21.65
N TYR A 58 -16.94 -6.04 -21.66
CA TYR A 58 -16.32 -5.04 -20.81
C TYR A 58 -16.87 -3.63 -21.07
N LEU A 59 -16.95 -3.23 -22.35
CA LEU A 59 -17.46 -1.93 -22.78
C LEU A 59 -18.92 -1.70 -22.36
N ASN A 60 -19.74 -2.75 -22.36
CA ASN A 60 -21.11 -2.71 -21.87
C ASN A 60 -21.14 -2.66 -20.33
N GLY A 61 -21.16 -1.45 -19.77
CA GLY A 61 -21.36 -1.21 -18.33
C GLY A 61 -20.15 -0.74 -17.53
N LEU A 62 -19.15 -0.15 -18.18
CA LEU A 62 -17.87 0.29 -17.60
C LEU A 62 -18.05 1.12 -16.30
N ASN A 63 -18.92 2.13 -16.31
CA ASN A 63 -19.16 3.01 -15.15
C ASN A 63 -19.80 2.27 -13.96
N LYS A 64 -20.71 1.32 -14.21
CA LYS A 64 -21.35 0.55 -13.14
C LYS A 64 -20.37 -0.43 -12.51
N LYS A 65 -19.51 -1.07 -13.31
CA LYS A 65 -18.50 -2.03 -12.84
C LYS A 65 -17.42 -1.34 -12.00
N ALA A 66 -16.94 -0.17 -12.43
CA ALA A 66 -15.98 0.61 -11.65
C ALA A 66 -16.52 0.96 -10.25
N LEU A 67 -17.77 1.43 -10.16
CA LEU A 67 -18.41 1.71 -8.87
C LEU A 67 -18.54 0.45 -8.00
N ILE A 68 -18.94 -0.68 -8.59
CA ILE A 68 -19.05 -1.96 -7.88
C ILE A 68 -17.69 -2.39 -7.31
N TYR A 69 -16.61 -2.29 -8.09
CA TYR A 69 -15.27 -2.64 -7.62
C TYR A 69 -14.80 -1.74 -6.47
N VAL A 70 -15.07 -0.43 -6.54
CA VAL A 70 -14.76 0.50 -5.45
C VAL A 70 -15.55 0.14 -4.19
N LEU A 71 -16.85 -0.15 -4.31
CA LEU A 71 -17.69 -0.55 -3.17
C LEU A 71 -17.23 -1.88 -2.56
N LEU A 72 -16.84 -2.85 -3.39
CA LEU A 72 -16.30 -4.14 -2.94
C LEU A 72 -14.96 -3.94 -2.22
N ALA A 73 -14.04 -3.14 -2.76
CA ALA A 73 -12.75 -2.84 -2.12
C ALA A 73 -12.96 -2.26 -0.72
N ASN A 74 -13.81 -1.23 -0.62
CA ASN A 74 -14.15 -0.61 0.67
C ASN A 74 -14.78 -1.61 1.63
N SER A 75 -15.76 -2.40 1.16
CA SER A 75 -16.45 -3.37 2.00
C SER A 75 -15.52 -4.46 2.52
N CYS A 76 -14.66 -5.02 1.67
CA CYS A 76 -13.67 -6.02 2.06
C CYS A 76 -12.67 -5.46 3.07
N SER A 77 -12.20 -4.23 2.86
CA SER A 77 -11.22 -3.58 3.74
C SER A 77 -11.81 -3.31 5.12
N ILE A 78 -13.01 -2.73 5.17
CA ILE A 78 -13.72 -2.45 6.42
C ILE A 78 -14.01 -3.75 7.15
N PHE A 79 -14.56 -4.76 6.45
CA PHE A 79 -14.86 -6.06 7.06
C PHE A 79 -13.60 -6.70 7.67
N TYR A 80 -12.49 -6.69 6.93
CA TYR A 80 -11.25 -7.33 7.34
C TYR A 80 -10.62 -6.64 8.55
N VAL A 81 -10.57 -5.30 8.55
CA VAL A 81 -10.05 -4.54 9.69
C VAL A 81 -10.97 -4.61 10.89
N LEU A 82 -12.30 -4.64 10.72
CA LEU A 82 -13.22 -4.87 11.84
C LEU A 82 -13.03 -6.26 12.44
N LEU A 83 -12.81 -7.28 11.62
CA LEU A 83 -12.55 -8.64 12.08
C LEU A 83 -11.25 -8.73 12.90
N LEU A 84 -10.13 -8.26 12.34
CA LEU A 84 -8.84 -8.25 13.06
C LEU A 84 -8.85 -7.30 14.26
N GLY A 85 -9.48 -6.14 14.09
CA GLY A 85 -9.66 -5.14 15.11
C GLY A 85 -10.50 -5.65 16.27
N PHE A 86 -11.50 -6.50 16.04
CA PHE A 86 -12.27 -7.14 17.10
C PHE A 86 -11.39 -8.03 17.99
N PHE A 87 -10.52 -8.87 17.38
CA PHE A 87 -9.60 -9.71 18.14
C PHE A 87 -8.58 -8.85 18.92
N ALA A 88 -7.94 -7.88 18.25
CA ALA A 88 -6.99 -6.97 18.90
C ALA A 88 -7.63 -6.14 20.02
N TYR A 89 -8.84 -5.62 19.80
CA TYR A 89 -9.55 -4.80 20.79
C TYR A 89 -9.98 -5.62 22.02
N ARG A 90 -10.35 -6.90 21.82
CA ARG A 90 -10.64 -7.80 22.94
C ARG A 90 -9.43 -7.96 23.85
N ASP A 91 -8.24 -8.14 23.27
CA ASP A 91 -6.99 -8.29 24.04
C ASP A 91 -6.63 -6.98 24.76
N ILE A 92 -6.82 -5.83 24.10
CA ILE A 92 -6.63 -4.50 24.69
C ILE A 92 -7.60 -4.24 25.85
N LEU A 93 -8.86 -4.70 25.76
CA LEU A 93 -9.84 -4.56 26.84
C LEU A 93 -9.45 -5.34 28.10
N GLN A 94 -8.68 -6.43 27.97
CA GLN A 94 -8.14 -7.16 29.11
C GLN A 94 -6.97 -6.41 29.78
N GLN A 95 -6.32 -5.50 29.04
CA GLN A 95 -5.18 -4.70 29.49
C GLN A 95 -5.63 -3.26 29.85
N ASN A 96 -6.30 -3.10 30.99
CA ASN A 96 -6.77 -1.78 31.42
C ASN A 96 -5.60 -0.81 31.71
N ASN A 97 -5.72 0.43 31.19
CA ASN A 97 -4.87 1.60 31.50
C ASN A 97 -3.38 1.52 31.11
N ILE A 98 -3.03 0.77 30.06
CA ILE A 98 -1.69 0.83 29.48
C ILE A 98 -1.56 2.07 28.58
N PHE A 99 -0.52 2.85 28.83
CA PHE A 99 -0.10 3.97 28.01
C PHE A 99 1.03 3.52 27.08
N THR A 100 0.94 3.86 25.80
CA THR A 100 1.95 3.51 24.78
C THR A 100 2.35 4.74 23.96
N PHE A 101 3.51 4.67 23.30
CA PHE A 101 3.95 5.63 22.29
C PHE A 101 3.26 5.45 20.93
N CYS A 102 2.46 4.39 20.79
CA CYS A 102 1.68 4.05 19.61
C CYS A 102 2.53 3.86 18.35
N GLU A 103 3.26 2.76 18.32
CA GLU A 103 4.11 2.39 17.19
C GLU A 103 3.34 1.50 16.21
N PRO A 104 3.59 1.62 14.90
CA PRO A 104 2.93 0.80 13.90
C PRO A 104 3.06 -0.70 14.21
N GLY A 105 1.93 -1.37 14.43
CA GLY A 105 1.88 -2.78 14.77
C GLY A 105 1.76 -3.09 16.27
N ASP A 106 1.90 -2.10 17.17
CA ASP A 106 1.76 -2.28 18.63
C ASP A 106 0.39 -2.84 19.03
N ILE A 107 -0.64 -2.60 18.21
CA ILE A 107 -2.01 -3.04 18.49
C ILE A 107 -2.20 -4.54 18.25
N TYR A 108 -1.25 -5.21 17.59
CA TYR A 108 -1.33 -6.61 17.24
C TYR A 108 -0.26 -7.39 18.02
N MET A 109 -0.69 -8.29 18.91
CA MET A 109 0.24 -9.23 19.55
C MET A 109 0.91 -10.14 18.49
N ASP A 110 2.11 -10.65 18.77
CA ASP A 110 3.04 -11.27 17.80
C ASP A 110 2.40 -12.10 16.67
N SER A 111 1.47 -13.00 17.00
CA SER A 111 0.78 -13.84 16.01
C SER A 111 -0.16 -13.06 15.09
N MET A 112 -0.89 -12.07 15.63
CA MET A 112 -1.79 -11.19 14.87
C MET A 112 -1.04 -10.24 13.95
N LYS A 113 0.14 -9.78 14.38
CA LYS A 113 1.01 -8.94 13.55
C LYS A 113 1.42 -9.66 12.26
N ASN A 114 1.77 -10.95 12.38
CA ASN A 114 2.08 -11.78 11.21
C ASN A 114 0.85 -12.01 10.33
N ILE A 115 -0.31 -12.33 10.93
CA ILE A 115 -1.56 -12.52 10.17
C ILE A 115 -1.90 -11.28 9.35
N LEU A 116 -1.77 -10.08 9.92
CA LEU A 116 -2.01 -8.82 9.24
C LEU A 116 -1.08 -8.65 8.03
N LEU A 117 0.24 -8.79 8.23
CA LEU A 117 1.24 -8.60 7.19
C LEU A 117 1.08 -9.60 6.04
N TYR A 118 0.87 -10.88 6.35
CA TYR A 118 0.63 -11.88 5.31
C TYR A 118 -0.67 -11.64 4.55
N SER A 119 -1.69 -11.08 5.21
CA SER A 119 -2.98 -10.83 4.59
C SER A 119 -2.98 -9.60 3.67
N LEU A 120 -2.06 -8.65 3.86
CA LEU A 120 -1.77 -7.58 2.90
C LEU A 120 -0.93 -8.08 1.71
N LEU A 121 -0.03 -9.05 1.97
CA LEU A 121 0.81 -9.66 0.94
C LEU A 121 -0.01 -10.44 -0.10
N VAL A 122 -1.04 -11.18 0.33
CA VAL A 122 -1.87 -12.04 -0.53
C VAL A 122 -2.55 -11.29 -1.69
N PRO A 123 -3.36 -10.22 -1.47
CA PRO A 123 -4.01 -9.50 -2.57
C PRO A 123 -3.00 -8.87 -3.52
N THR A 124 -1.88 -8.36 -2.98
CA THR A 124 -0.77 -7.81 -3.79
C THR A 124 -0.14 -8.89 -4.68
N PHE A 125 0.11 -10.08 -4.13
CA PHE A 125 0.66 -11.22 -4.87
C PHE A 125 -0.29 -11.73 -5.95
N ILE A 126 -1.59 -11.84 -5.65
CA ILE A 126 -2.61 -12.21 -6.65
C ILE A 126 -2.65 -11.16 -7.77
N SER A 127 -2.60 -9.87 -7.43
CA SER A 127 -2.55 -8.78 -8.41
C SER A 127 -1.36 -8.91 -9.35
N LEU A 128 -0.17 -9.25 -8.80
CA LEU A 128 1.04 -9.47 -9.57
C LEU A 128 0.84 -10.58 -10.61
N ILE A 129 0.29 -11.73 -10.20
CA ILE A 129 -0.01 -12.85 -11.09
C ILE A 129 -0.97 -12.43 -12.19
N VAL A 130 -2.05 -11.72 -11.85
CA VAL A 130 -3.06 -11.25 -12.80
C VAL A 130 -2.45 -10.30 -13.84
N TYR A 131 -1.55 -9.40 -13.45
CA TYR A 131 -0.85 -8.52 -14.39
C TYR A 131 0.12 -9.27 -15.30
N LEU A 132 0.84 -10.28 -14.79
CA LEU A 132 1.71 -11.13 -15.60
C LEU A 132 0.91 -11.93 -16.65
N ILE A 133 -0.25 -12.48 -16.27
CA ILE A 133 -1.18 -13.14 -17.18
C ILE A 133 -1.68 -12.16 -18.24
N SER A 134 -2.10 -10.96 -17.82
CA SER A 134 -2.58 -9.91 -18.72
C SER A 134 -1.53 -9.52 -19.77
N LEU A 135 -0.26 -9.37 -19.38
CA LEU A 135 0.85 -9.12 -20.31
C LEU A 135 1.06 -10.26 -21.30
N LYS A 136 0.94 -11.52 -20.85
CA LYS A 136 1.07 -12.69 -21.73
C LYS A 136 -0.06 -12.73 -22.75
N LEU A 137 -1.31 -12.48 -22.32
CA LEU A 137 -2.48 -12.46 -23.21
C LEU A 137 -2.39 -11.36 -24.27
N ILE A 138 -1.92 -10.17 -23.89
CA ILE A 138 -1.68 -9.04 -24.80
C ILE A 138 -0.68 -9.42 -25.90
N LYS A 139 0.41 -10.12 -25.56
CA LYS A 139 1.39 -10.58 -26.56
C LYS A 139 0.80 -11.58 -27.56
N VAL A 140 -0.12 -12.43 -27.10
CA VAL A 140 -0.75 -13.46 -27.93
C VAL A 140 -1.81 -12.88 -28.86
N HIS A 141 -2.58 -11.88 -28.43
CA HIS A 141 -3.79 -11.45 -29.14
C HIS A 141 -3.61 -10.41 -30.25
N GLN A 142 -2.39 -9.96 -30.61
CA GLN A 142 -2.06 -9.09 -31.77
C GLN A 142 -3.19 -8.19 -32.36
N MET A 143 -3.92 -7.44 -31.54
CA MET A 143 -4.97 -6.51 -31.95
C MET A 143 -4.47 -5.07 -31.91
N ALA A 144 -4.59 -4.34 -33.02
CA ALA A 144 -3.97 -3.04 -33.25
C ALA A 144 -4.53 -1.90 -32.36
N GLU A 145 -3.65 -0.93 -32.05
CA GLU A 145 -3.83 0.30 -31.24
C GLU A 145 -4.31 0.18 -29.78
N GLN A 146 -5.44 -0.49 -29.51
CA GLN A 146 -5.99 -0.62 -28.15
C GLN A 146 -5.06 -1.44 -27.22
N ILE A 147 -4.25 -2.32 -27.80
CA ILE A 147 -3.19 -3.07 -27.11
C ILE A 147 -2.05 -2.19 -26.63
N LYS A 148 -1.62 -1.19 -27.40
CA LYS A 148 -0.50 -0.32 -27.00
C LYS A 148 -0.88 0.49 -25.75
N PHE A 149 -2.12 0.99 -25.75
CA PHE A 149 -2.74 1.67 -24.61
C PHE A 149 -2.78 0.79 -23.36
N ASN A 150 -3.39 -0.41 -23.46
CA ASN A 150 -3.50 -1.32 -22.33
C ASN A 150 -2.13 -1.80 -21.83
N HIS A 151 -1.17 -1.97 -22.73
CA HIS A 151 0.18 -2.42 -22.41
C HIS A 151 0.99 -1.38 -21.62
N GLU A 152 0.92 -0.09 -21.95
CA GLU A 152 1.57 0.97 -21.17
C GLU A 152 0.99 1.06 -19.76
N ILE A 153 -0.33 1.03 -19.64
CA ILE A 153 -1.03 1.07 -18.35
C ILE A 153 -0.66 -0.16 -17.51
N ILE A 154 -0.75 -1.36 -18.07
CA ILE A 154 -0.42 -2.60 -17.35
C ILE A 154 1.05 -2.63 -16.93
N LYS A 155 1.98 -2.11 -17.74
CA LYS A 155 3.39 -1.98 -17.33
C LYS A 155 3.57 -1.06 -16.13
N SER A 156 2.91 0.11 -16.14
CA SER A 156 2.99 1.05 -15.02
C SER A 156 2.39 0.46 -13.73
N LEU A 157 1.27 -0.25 -13.83
CA LEU A 157 0.62 -0.91 -12.70
C LEU A 157 1.43 -2.12 -12.20
N LEU A 158 2.04 -2.89 -13.10
CA LEU A 158 2.93 -3.99 -12.73
C LEU A 158 4.14 -3.46 -11.94
N LEU A 159 4.70 -2.33 -12.35
CA LEU A 159 5.80 -1.68 -11.65
C LEU A 159 5.38 -1.28 -10.23
N ILE A 160 4.20 -0.65 -10.08
CA ILE A 160 3.62 -0.31 -8.77
C ILE A 160 3.49 -1.55 -7.89
N VAL A 161 2.79 -2.58 -8.37
CA VAL A 161 2.56 -3.81 -7.59
C VAL A 161 3.87 -4.50 -7.22
N SER A 162 4.88 -4.43 -8.08
CA SER A 162 6.20 -4.99 -7.81
C SER A 162 6.94 -4.21 -6.71
N PHE A 163 6.87 -2.88 -6.71
CA PHE A 163 7.41 -2.05 -5.63
C PHE A 163 6.68 -2.28 -4.30
N THR A 164 5.34 -2.35 -4.32
CA THR A 164 4.54 -2.66 -3.13
C THR A 164 4.90 -4.04 -2.58
N MET A 165 4.98 -5.06 -3.44
CA MET A 165 5.36 -6.41 -3.04
C MET A 165 6.77 -6.45 -2.44
N PHE A 166 7.73 -5.76 -3.06
CA PHE A 166 9.09 -5.65 -2.53
C PHE A 166 9.11 -4.96 -1.17
N GLY A 167 8.31 -3.91 -0.99
CA GLY A 167 8.12 -3.25 0.30
C GLY A 167 7.66 -4.23 1.37
N TYR A 168 6.55 -4.94 1.13
CA TYR A 168 6.01 -5.92 2.09
C TYR A 168 6.99 -7.05 2.40
N ILE A 169 7.65 -7.63 1.40
CA ILE A 169 8.66 -8.68 1.62
C ILE A 169 9.80 -8.14 2.51
N THR A 170 10.31 -6.95 2.20
CA THR A 170 11.40 -6.32 2.95
C THR A 170 11.01 -6.13 4.41
N ILE A 171 9.79 -5.69 4.68
CA ILE A 171 9.29 -5.47 6.03
C ILE A 171 9.13 -6.77 6.79
N ILE A 172 8.56 -7.81 6.17
CA ILE A 172 8.42 -9.13 6.79
C ILE A 172 9.80 -9.67 7.18
N ILE A 173 10.77 -9.60 6.26
CA ILE A 173 12.14 -10.05 6.53
C ILE A 173 12.77 -9.23 7.66
N LEU A 174 12.70 -7.90 7.61
CA LEU A 174 13.31 -7.05 8.63
C LEU A 174 12.66 -7.26 9.99
N LEU A 175 11.33 -7.32 10.07
CA LEU A 175 10.63 -7.54 11.34
C LEU A 175 10.91 -8.92 11.96
N GLN A 176 11.21 -9.94 11.16
CA GLN A 176 11.55 -11.28 11.66
C GLN A 176 13.05 -11.42 11.97
N MET A 177 13.93 -10.82 11.18
CA MET A 177 15.38 -10.96 11.32
C MET A 177 15.98 -10.03 12.38
N VAL A 178 15.43 -8.82 12.54
CA VAL A 178 15.98 -7.81 13.48
C VAL A 178 16.03 -8.31 14.92
N PRO A 179 14.96 -8.92 15.49
CA PRO A 179 15.01 -9.47 16.84
C PRO A 179 16.01 -10.63 17.01
N LEU A 180 16.35 -11.33 15.93
CA LEU A 180 17.29 -12.45 15.94
C LEU A 180 18.75 -12.00 15.87
N LEU A 181 19.01 -10.87 15.20
CA LEU A 181 20.35 -10.37 14.92
C LEU A 181 20.82 -9.28 15.88
N ILE A 182 19.88 -8.55 16.49
CA ILE A 182 20.18 -7.38 17.31
C ILE A 182 19.57 -7.59 18.69
N SER A 183 20.40 -7.62 19.73
CA SER A 183 19.93 -7.77 21.12
C SER A 183 19.52 -6.45 21.77
N ASP A 184 20.01 -5.32 21.27
CA ASP A 184 19.69 -3.99 21.79
C ASP A 184 18.30 -3.52 21.37
N LEU A 185 17.42 -3.30 22.34
CA LEU A 185 16.04 -2.86 22.15
C LEU A 185 15.94 -1.50 21.44
N ALA A 186 16.86 -0.57 21.70
CA ALA A 186 16.83 0.75 21.07
C ALA A 186 17.15 0.66 19.57
N SER A 187 18.12 -0.17 19.20
CA SER A 187 18.46 -0.45 17.81
C SER A 187 17.36 -1.21 17.07
N GLN A 188 16.71 -2.19 17.72
CA GLN A 188 15.55 -2.87 17.15
C GLN A 188 14.41 -1.89 16.84
N TYR A 189 14.10 -1.01 17.80
CA TYR A 189 13.08 0.03 17.65
C TYR A 189 13.37 0.97 16.47
N PHE A 190 14.61 1.46 16.38
CA PHE A 190 15.03 2.37 15.31
C PHE A 190 14.88 1.72 13.92
N ILE A 191 15.27 0.46 13.77
CA ILE A 191 15.16 -0.27 12.51
C ILE A 191 13.69 -0.55 12.16
N SER A 192 12.86 -0.90 13.13
CA SER A 192 11.41 -1.07 12.93
C SER A 192 10.79 0.23 12.38
N HIS A 193 11.16 1.38 12.93
CA HIS A 193 10.70 2.69 12.42
C HIS A 193 11.16 2.98 11.00
N LEU A 194 12.44 2.73 10.68
CA LEU A 194 12.95 2.88 9.31
C LEU A 194 12.22 1.97 8.32
N THR A 195 11.83 0.78 8.76
CA THR A 195 11.14 -0.22 7.96
C THR A 195 9.74 0.24 7.56
N VAL A 196 9.02 0.94 8.45
CA VAL A 196 7.69 1.50 8.14
C VAL A 196 7.78 2.62 7.09
N LEU A 197 8.87 3.38 7.04
CA LEU A 197 9.07 4.39 6.00
C LEU A 197 9.10 3.77 4.59
N ILE A 198 9.51 2.51 4.47
CA ILE A 198 9.50 1.79 3.19
C ILE A 198 8.06 1.63 2.67
N LEU A 199 7.08 1.33 3.55
CA LEU A 199 5.66 1.30 3.16
C LEU A 199 5.17 2.66 2.70
N ALA A 200 5.49 3.70 3.45
CA ALA A 200 5.06 5.06 3.11
C ALA A 200 5.62 5.48 1.74
N ILE A 201 6.90 5.18 1.47
CA ILE A 201 7.51 5.41 0.16
C ILE A 201 6.78 4.61 -0.93
N SER A 202 6.45 3.35 -0.65
CA SER A 202 5.71 2.49 -1.60
C SER A 202 4.32 3.03 -1.92
N ALA A 203 3.64 3.66 -0.96
CA ALA A 203 2.36 4.31 -1.19
C ALA A 203 2.51 5.60 -2.03
N ILE A 204 3.53 6.41 -1.74
CA ILE A 204 3.79 7.68 -2.41
C ILE A 204 4.19 7.46 -3.88
N ILE A 205 4.95 6.39 -4.18
CA ILE A 205 5.50 6.14 -5.52
C ILE A 205 4.43 5.88 -6.59
N ASN A 206 3.22 5.52 -6.17
CA ASN A 206 2.09 5.21 -7.05
C ASN A 206 1.78 6.37 -8.01
N ALA A 207 1.62 7.59 -7.50
CA ALA A 207 1.27 8.75 -8.33
C ALA A 207 2.40 9.16 -9.30
N PRO A 208 3.67 9.28 -8.88
CA PRO A 208 4.80 9.49 -9.79
C PRO A 208 4.91 8.44 -10.88
N VAL A 209 4.80 7.14 -10.54
CA VAL A 209 4.90 6.06 -11.53
C VAL A 209 3.79 6.18 -12.57
N LEU A 210 2.55 6.41 -12.16
CA LEU A 210 1.44 6.62 -13.09
C LEU A 210 1.69 7.83 -14.01
N TYR A 211 2.17 8.95 -13.46
CA TYR A 211 2.44 10.16 -14.24
C TYR A 211 3.55 9.98 -15.29
N PHE A 212 4.66 9.36 -14.90
CA PHE A 212 5.83 9.23 -15.77
C PHE A 212 5.69 8.09 -16.78
N TYR A 213 5.05 6.97 -16.42
CA TYR A 213 4.99 5.77 -17.27
C TYR A 213 3.70 5.62 -18.07
N SER A 214 2.65 6.41 -17.79
CA SER A 214 1.43 6.40 -18.59
C SER A 214 1.09 7.79 -19.12
N SER A 215 1.08 7.91 -20.45
CA SER A 215 0.70 9.15 -21.14
C SER A 215 -0.74 9.57 -20.83
N GLU A 216 -1.62 8.63 -20.51
CA GLU A 216 -3.04 8.83 -20.29
C GLU A 216 -3.33 9.34 -18.87
N TYR A 217 -2.69 8.73 -17.86
CA TYR A 217 -2.73 9.28 -16.50
C TYR A 217 -2.12 10.68 -16.46
N ARG A 218 -1.08 10.94 -17.24
CA ARG A 218 -0.51 12.29 -17.36
C ARG A 218 -1.51 13.30 -17.92
N LYS A 219 -2.22 12.97 -19.01
CA LYS A 219 -3.26 13.83 -19.59
C LYS A 219 -4.40 14.06 -18.60
N ALA A 220 -4.86 13.01 -17.92
CA ALA A 220 -5.91 13.11 -16.91
C ALA A 220 -5.48 14.00 -15.73
N MET A 221 -4.29 13.78 -15.16
CA MET A 221 -3.76 14.61 -14.08
C MET A 221 -3.57 16.08 -14.50
N GLN A 222 -3.13 16.36 -15.73
CA GLN A 222 -3.00 17.74 -16.21
C GLN A 222 -4.35 18.42 -16.46
N LYS A 223 -5.40 17.65 -16.77
CA LYS A 223 -6.76 18.15 -16.94
C LYS A 223 -7.40 18.49 -15.58
N ASP A 224 -7.27 17.59 -14.62
CA ASP A 224 -8.00 17.67 -13.35
C ASP A 224 -7.21 18.39 -12.25
N LEU A 225 -5.88 18.49 -12.36
CA LEU A 225 -4.99 19.15 -11.39
C LEU A 225 -4.21 20.31 -12.06
N PRO A 226 -4.68 21.57 -11.94
CA PRO A 226 -4.05 22.72 -12.61
C PRO A 226 -2.62 23.00 -12.13
N LEU A 227 -2.28 22.62 -10.89
CA LEU A 227 -0.92 22.71 -10.35
C LEU A 227 0.06 21.78 -11.09
N VAL A 228 -0.37 20.56 -11.41
CA VAL A 228 0.44 19.58 -12.16
C VAL A 228 0.70 20.08 -13.58
N LYS A 229 -0.28 20.75 -14.19
CA LYS A 229 -0.12 21.41 -15.50
C LYS A 229 0.94 22.51 -15.47
N LYS A 230 0.92 23.37 -14.43
CA LYS A 230 1.93 24.43 -14.25
C LYS A 230 3.33 23.85 -14.06
N LEU A 231 3.46 22.82 -13.23
CA LEU A 231 4.72 22.09 -13.01
C LEU A 231 5.25 21.45 -14.31
N ALA A 232 4.39 20.83 -15.11
CA ALA A 232 4.77 20.21 -16.37
C ALA A 232 5.34 21.23 -17.37
N ILE A 233 4.69 22.39 -17.50
CA ILE A 233 5.14 23.51 -18.36
C ILE A 233 6.46 24.07 -17.85
N TRP A 234 6.61 24.22 -16.53
CA TRP A 234 7.86 24.68 -15.93
C TRP A 234 9.00 23.71 -16.25
N ILE A 235 8.82 22.40 -16.04
CA ILE A 235 9.82 21.37 -16.35
C ILE A 235 10.19 21.35 -17.84
N SER A 236 9.23 21.56 -18.75
CA SER A 236 9.53 21.60 -20.19
C SER A 236 10.36 22.82 -20.60
N ASN A 237 10.33 23.90 -19.83
CA ASN A 237 11.12 25.11 -20.11
C ASN A 237 12.58 24.99 -19.63
N PHE A 238 12.93 23.93 -18.89
CA PHE A 238 14.30 23.64 -18.44
C PHE A 238 15.02 22.57 -19.29
N LYS A 239 14.35 22.01 -20.30
CA LYS A 239 14.96 21.12 -21.30
C LYS A 239 15.29 21.87 -22.57
#